data_AF-A0A2D6MGM6-F1
#
_entry.id   AF-A0A2D6MGM6-F1
#
_cell.length_a   1.000
_cell.length_b   1.000
_cell.length_c   1.000
_cell.angle_alpha   90.00
_cell.angle_beta   90.00
_cell.angle_gamma   90.00
#
_symmetry.space_group_name_H-M   'P 1'
#
loop_
_entity.id
_entity.type
_entity.pdbx_description
1 polymer ?
#
loop_
_entity_poly.entity_id
_entity_poly.type
_entity_poly.pdbx_seq_one_letter_code
_entity_poly.pdbx_strand_id
1 'polypeptide(L)'
;MGAIRIYASVHFIKSLSTFTKFYPKFPETYSSLYASYIVENMEKSFKNAQEAQWLEFFNPFKDEEFWYAFLEQSVQMYARRVDSGEIETPPKTVLEALTELNDKQETYEYADREDLREEKSDGSVSFFKTLKNYRAEKNLEAVQKTEDLAKIVLTELVVEQLQYMGAKFVENLKVAGMSPDIFDLDYYLLTDLTQGGIDLDLNKEIKEEATDFEEGEEQYTAGAELYVKEKNDEDTEFEEGDEYVGYYHAYTDEDGEIVYMSGEFQTEDPDSHDVLAPFAGKVTVPIGDVEEYGYSPSNSITQPFVIEKYISINETKHAPSTAQDYILAQDQSLNMADVFPGTMELVTDETSGEVVGVKGEMGVRYGLLFSIMIGGEKVEITTAEIDALDLPLAQFMPFDGDSKLLLCLINLLKRDHKFRVIAHYIFPLNKITSLIAVYNDYAFLPSIGEVTAAKGASGPNTAAGMKVEIDADGRAVSALNAEGWANIVDRPGSMLTLFVKTWDEWDKQLLRNSKSRIKKIFKAYYNFRDFTADGKGDEDDMGKLFTSLLRERFKPAAGQRLLPWWKSRMLRTSPFNSKGELCEKED
;
A
#
# COMPACT_ATOMS: atom_id res chain seq x y z
N MET A 1 -12.92 -13.84 -4.89
CA MET A 1 -11.83 -13.14 -5.62
C MET A 1 -12.24 -12.53 -6.95
N GLY A 2 -12.63 -13.29 -7.99
CA GLY A 2 -12.90 -12.71 -9.32
C GLY A 2 -13.94 -11.56 -9.33
N ALA A 3 -15.02 -11.68 -8.57
CA ALA A 3 -16.00 -10.60 -8.42
C ALA A 3 -15.39 -9.34 -7.78
N ILE A 4 -14.63 -9.50 -6.70
CA ILE A 4 -13.93 -8.40 -5.99
C ILE A 4 -13.00 -7.66 -6.96
N ARG A 5 -12.21 -8.41 -7.75
CA ARG A 5 -11.30 -7.83 -8.75
C ARG A 5 -12.02 -7.00 -9.81
N ILE A 6 -13.19 -7.45 -10.27
CA ILE A 6 -14.00 -6.68 -11.25
C ILE A 6 -14.42 -5.33 -10.66
N TYR A 7 -14.90 -5.31 -9.41
CA TYR A 7 -15.24 -4.06 -8.74
C TYR A 7 -14.00 -3.18 -8.52
N ALA A 8 -12.91 -3.76 -7.99
CA ALA A 8 -11.65 -3.06 -7.81
C ALA A 8 -11.17 -2.40 -9.11
N SER A 9 -11.24 -3.11 -10.24
CA SER A 9 -10.85 -2.60 -11.56
C SER A 9 -11.71 -1.42 -12.02
N VAL A 10 -13.03 -1.51 -11.87
CA VAL A 10 -13.94 -0.42 -12.26
C VAL A 10 -13.69 0.81 -11.40
N HIS A 11 -13.58 0.64 -10.09
CA HIS A 11 -13.33 1.74 -9.17
C HIS A 11 -11.96 2.38 -9.42
N PHE A 12 -10.94 1.57 -9.76
CA PHE A 12 -9.63 2.06 -10.19
C PHE A 12 -9.70 3.01 -11.38
N ILE A 13 -10.44 2.61 -12.42
CA ILE A 13 -10.61 3.43 -13.63
C ILE A 13 -11.33 4.74 -13.30
N LYS A 14 -12.34 4.69 -12.44
CA LYS A 14 -13.10 5.89 -12.07
C LYS A 14 -12.28 6.87 -11.21
N SER A 15 -11.37 6.36 -10.40
CA SER A 15 -10.46 7.16 -9.56
C SER A 15 -9.08 7.36 -10.19
N LEU A 16 -8.96 7.15 -11.50
CA LEU A 16 -7.69 7.16 -12.23
C LEU A 16 -6.87 8.43 -11.97
N SER A 17 -7.51 9.59 -12.01
CA SER A 17 -6.85 10.89 -11.78
C SER A 17 -6.16 11.00 -10.43
N THR A 18 -6.69 10.33 -9.40
CA THR A 18 -6.03 10.30 -8.08
C THR A 18 -4.84 9.35 -8.10
N PHE A 19 -4.99 8.17 -8.72
CA PHE A 19 -3.96 7.13 -8.75
C PHE A 19 -2.78 7.46 -9.68
N THR A 20 -2.97 8.36 -10.65
CA THR A 20 -1.86 8.95 -11.42
C THR A 20 -1.12 10.03 -10.66
N LYS A 21 -1.67 10.55 -9.55
CA LYS A 21 -0.97 11.53 -8.71
C LYS A 21 -0.31 10.88 -7.50
N PHE A 22 -1.02 9.98 -6.83
CA PHE A 22 -0.57 9.28 -5.63
C PHE A 22 -0.53 7.78 -5.88
N TYR A 23 0.58 7.15 -5.51
CA TYR A 23 0.78 5.72 -5.73
C TYR A 23 -0.26 4.88 -4.97
N PRO A 24 -0.92 3.90 -5.59
CA PRO A 24 -2.00 3.14 -4.99
C PRO A 24 -1.54 2.08 -3.97
N LYS A 25 -0.94 2.53 -2.85
CA LYS A 25 -0.62 1.71 -1.68
C LYS A 25 -1.70 1.84 -0.62
N PHE A 26 -2.12 0.71 -0.09
CA PHE A 26 -3.12 0.60 0.98
C PHE A 26 -2.49 -0.20 2.14
N PRO A 27 -2.48 0.27 3.40
CA PRO A 27 -3.10 1.48 3.93
C PRO A 27 -2.22 2.76 3.91
N GLU A 28 -1.01 2.69 3.35
CA GLU A 28 0.01 3.75 3.44
C GLU A 28 -0.44 5.06 2.76
N THR A 29 -0.52 5.07 1.42
CA THR A 29 -0.93 6.26 0.65
C THR A 29 -2.44 6.45 0.65
N TYR A 30 -3.19 5.37 0.80
CA TYR A 30 -4.65 5.37 0.86
C TYR A 30 -5.12 4.53 2.03
N SER A 31 -5.90 5.13 2.93
CA SER A 31 -6.57 4.40 4.00
C SER A 31 -7.57 3.36 3.47
N SER A 32 -7.91 2.38 4.31
CA SER A 32 -8.93 1.35 4.05
C SER A 32 -10.34 1.91 3.79
N LEU A 33 -10.56 3.21 4.01
CA LEU A 33 -11.81 3.91 3.69
C LEU A 33 -12.24 3.70 2.23
N TYR A 34 -11.30 3.73 1.28
CA TYR A 34 -11.61 3.53 -0.13
C TYR A 34 -12.07 2.08 -0.40
N ALA A 35 -11.44 1.09 0.23
CA ALA A 35 -11.86 -0.30 0.15
C ALA A 35 -13.26 -0.50 0.77
N SER A 36 -13.53 0.10 1.93
CA SER A 36 -14.86 0.07 2.55
C SER A 36 -15.93 0.73 1.66
N TYR A 37 -15.60 1.83 0.98
CA TYR A 37 -16.50 2.45 0.00
C TYR A 37 -16.86 1.48 -1.14
N ILE A 38 -15.89 0.71 -1.64
CA ILE A 38 -16.14 -0.31 -2.67
C ILE A 38 -17.04 -1.42 -2.12
N VAL A 39 -16.84 -1.86 -0.87
CA VAL A 39 -17.73 -2.85 -0.22
C VAL A 39 -19.17 -2.36 -0.14
N GLU A 40 -19.38 -1.10 0.24
CA GLU A 40 -20.72 -0.48 0.26
C GLU A 40 -21.33 -0.35 -1.14
N ASN A 41 -20.50 -0.10 -2.17
CA ASN A 41 -20.95 -0.12 -3.55
C ASN A 41 -21.35 -1.53 -4.01
N MET A 42 -20.54 -2.53 -3.65
CA MET A 42 -20.82 -3.94 -3.91
C MET A 42 -22.12 -4.37 -3.26
N GLU A 43 -22.37 -4.00 -2.01
CA GLU A 43 -23.63 -4.27 -1.31
C GLU A 43 -24.82 -3.71 -2.08
N LYS A 44 -24.82 -2.40 -2.35
CA LYS A 44 -25.91 -1.74 -3.09
C LYS A 44 -26.12 -2.39 -4.44
N SER A 45 -25.03 -2.71 -5.13
CA SER A 45 -25.07 -3.35 -6.43
C SER A 45 -25.62 -4.78 -6.34
N PHE A 46 -25.27 -5.56 -5.33
CA PHE A 46 -25.70 -6.94 -5.18
C PHE A 46 -27.12 -7.10 -4.61
N LYS A 47 -27.55 -6.20 -3.71
CA LYS A 47 -28.92 -6.13 -3.17
C LYS A 47 -29.95 -5.58 -4.16
N ASN A 48 -29.57 -4.67 -5.07
CA ASN A 48 -30.51 -4.15 -6.07
C ASN A 48 -30.85 -5.20 -7.11
N ALA A 49 -32.12 -5.50 -7.36
CA ALA A 49 -32.55 -6.29 -8.52
C ALA A 49 -32.79 -5.38 -9.72
N GLN A 50 -32.51 -5.88 -10.93
CA GLN A 50 -33.00 -5.21 -12.13
C GLN A 50 -34.51 -5.41 -12.22
N GLU A 51 -35.20 -4.35 -12.62
CA GLU A 51 -36.60 -4.28 -13.07
C GLU A 51 -36.92 -5.16 -14.31
N ALA A 52 -36.30 -6.33 -14.46
CA ALA A 52 -36.69 -7.31 -15.47
C ALA A 52 -37.89 -8.12 -14.92
N GLN A 53 -39.04 -7.45 -14.83
CA GLN A 53 -40.33 -7.90 -14.28
C GLN A 53 -40.86 -9.25 -14.79
N TRP A 54 -40.21 -9.91 -15.75
CA TRP A 54 -40.67 -11.15 -16.37
C TRP A 54 -39.81 -12.39 -16.08
N LEU A 55 -38.55 -12.23 -15.64
CA LEU A 55 -37.64 -13.35 -15.32
C LEU A 55 -37.50 -13.61 -13.80
N GLU A 56 -37.94 -12.68 -12.96
CA GLU A 56 -37.91 -12.86 -11.49
C GLU A 56 -38.91 -13.91 -10.99
N PHE A 57 -39.97 -14.21 -11.74
CA PHE A 57 -40.96 -15.22 -11.37
C PHE A 57 -40.38 -16.65 -11.29
N PHE A 58 -39.19 -16.88 -11.87
CA PHE A 58 -38.51 -18.18 -11.90
C PHE A 58 -37.21 -18.22 -11.07
N ASN A 59 -36.91 -17.19 -10.26
CA ASN A 59 -35.68 -17.14 -9.46
C ASN A 59 -35.98 -17.48 -7.97
N PRO A 60 -35.66 -18.68 -7.48
CA PRO A 60 -35.92 -19.10 -6.10
C PRO A 60 -34.98 -18.47 -5.05
N PHE A 61 -34.16 -17.49 -5.43
CA PHE A 61 -33.19 -16.81 -4.57
C PHE A 61 -33.42 -15.31 -4.66
N LYS A 62 -33.79 -14.68 -3.53
CA LYS A 62 -33.99 -13.23 -3.43
C LYS A 62 -32.63 -12.52 -3.47
N ASP A 63 -32.61 -11.28 -3.96
CA ASP A 63 -31.35 -10.57 -4.19
C ASP A 63 -30.59 -10.20 -2.90
N GLU A 64 -31.30 -10.07 -1.78
CA GLU A 64 -30.69 -9.94 -0.45
C GLU A 64 -29.93 -11.21 -0.04
N GLU A 65 -30.50 -12.39 -0.29
CA GLU A 65 -29.89 -13.68 0.06
C GLU A 65 -28.54 -13.87 -0.67
N PHE A 66 -28.41 -13.32 -1.89
CA PHE A 66 -27.15 -13.36 -2.63
C PHE A 66 -26.03 -12.58 -1.93
N TRP A 67 -26.33 -11.37 -1.43
CA TRP A 67 -25.33 -10.56 -0.72
C TRP A 67 -24.80 -11.30 0.52
N TYR A 68 -25.71 -11.85 1.32
CA TYR A 68 -25.34 -12.57 2.54
C TYR A 68 -24.56 -13.86 2.23
N ALA A 69 -24.95 -14.62 1.22
CA ALA A 69 -24.18 -15.78 0.77
C ALA A 69 -22.78 -15.39 0.25
N PHE A 70 -22.66 -14.23 -0.41
CA PHE A 70 -21.39 -13.71 -0.88
C PHE A 70 -20.46 -13.31 0.28
N LEU A 71 -21.01 -12.65 1.32
CA LEU A 71 -20.28 -12.33 2.54
C LEU A 71 -19.82 -13.60 3.27
N GLU A 72 -20.71 -14.58 3.42
CA GLU A 72 -20.37 -15.88 4.02
C GLU A 72 -19.20 -16.56 3.29
N GLN A 73 -19.26 -16.63 1.95
CA GLN A 73 -18.17 -17.22 1.18
C GLN A 73 -16.87 -16.43 1.33
N SER A 74 -16.94 -15.12 1.45
CA SER A 74 -15.76 -14.25 1.64
C SER A 74 -15.09 -14.52 2.98
N VAL A 75 -15.87 -14.61 4.07
CA VAL A 75 -15.39 -14.97 5.41
C VAL A 75 -14.78 -16.37 5.41
N GLN A 76 -15.48 -17.37 4.88
CA GLN A 76 -14.98 -18.76 4.81
C GLN A 76 -13.67 -18.86 4.04
N MET A 77 -13.57 -18.15 2.92
CA MET A 77 -12.36 -18.14 2.10
C MET A 77 -11.20 -17.49 2.84
N TYR A 78 -11.42 -16.33 3.49
CA TYR A 78 -10.37 -15.66 4.24
C TYR A 78 -9.90 -16.50 5.44
N ALA A 79 -10.83 -17.01 6.26
CA ALA A 79 -10.52 -17.85 7.41
C ALA A 79 -9.69 -19.08 7.00
N ARG A 80 -10.06 -19.74 5.89
CA ARG A 80 -9.32 -20.88 5.36
C ARG A 80 -7.87 -20.55 4.98
N ARG A 81 -7.63 -19.35 4.44
CA ARG A 81 -6.28 -18.87 4.07
C ARG A 81 -5.42 -18.57 5.30
N VAL A 82 -6.04 -18.05 6.36
CA VAL A 82 -5.39 -17.88 7.66
C VAL A 82 -5.04 -19.25 8.26
N ASP A 83 -6.00 -20.19 8.29
CA ASP A 83 -5.79 -21.53 8.85
C ASP A 83 -4.73 -22.34 8.09
N SER A 84 -4.61 -22.14 6.78
CA SER A 84 -3.58 -22.81 5.96
C SER A 84 -2.20 -22.15 6.06
N GLY A 85 -2.06 -21.03 6.77
CA GLY A 85 -0.83 -20.26 6.84
C GLY A 85 -0.50 -19.48 5.56
N GLU A 86 -1.46 -19.32 4.63
CA GLU A 86 -1.27 -18.44 3.46
C GLU A 86 -1.26 -16.97 3.88
N ILE A 87 -1.96 -16.63 4.96
CA ILE A 87 -1.93 -15.32 5.59
C ILE A 87 -1.25 -15.46 6.95
N GLU A 88 0.01 -15.05 7.04
CA GLU A 88 0.82 -15.20 8.26
C GLU A 88 0.43 -14.22 9.36
N THR A 89 0.14 -12.97 8.99
CA THR A 89 -0.14 -11.87 9.92
C THR A 89 -1.42 -11.12 9.53
N PRO A 90 -2.60 -11.68 9.80
CA PRO A 90 -3.86 -10.98 9.55
C PRO A 90 -4.00 -9.74 10.46
N PRO A 91 -4.65 -8.66 9.99
CA PRO A 91 -4.87 -7.47 10.81
C PRO A 91 -5.67 -7.78 12.08
N LYS A 92 -5.34 -7.10 13.19
CA LYS A 92 -6.00 -7.31 14.49
C LYS A 92 -7.52 -7.14 14.43
N THR A 93 -8.00 -6.13 13.69
CA THR A 93 -9.43 -5.87 13.50
C THR A 93 -10.15 -7.01 12.78
N VAL A 94 -9.48 -7.66 11.82
CA VAL A 94 -10.01 -8.81 11.08
C VAL A 94 -10.04 -10.04 11.98
N LEU A 95 -9.00 -10.26 12.79
CA LEU A 95 -8.96 -11.34 13.78
C LEU A 95 -10.07 -11.23 14.84
N GLU A 96 -10.30 -10.02 15.35
CA GLU A 96 -11.39 -9.73 16.27
C GLU A 96 -12.75 -10.02 15.62
N ALA A 97 -12.95 -9.59 14.37
CA ALA A 97 -14.18 -9.86 13.62
C ALA A 97 -14.40 -11.36 13.39
N LEU A 98 -13.37 -12.12 13.02
CA LEU A 98 -13.45 -13.58 12.86
C LEU A 98 -13.77 -14.30 14.17
N THR A 99 -13.19 -13.83 15.28
CA THR A 99 -13.46 -14.39 16.61
C THR A 99 -14.91 -14.15 17.02
N GLU A 100 -15.41 -12.92 16.86
CA GLU A 100 -16.80 -12.59 17.19
C GLU A 100 -17.79 -13.31 16.27
N LEU A 101 -17.44 -13.51 14.99
CA LEU A 101 -18.23 -14.33 14.06
C LEU A 101 -18.33 -15.79 14.54
N ASN A 102 -17.24 -16.37 15.01
CA ASN A 102 -17.24 -17.72 15.57
C ASN A 102 -18.09 -17.80 16.85
N ASP A 103 -17.95 -16.84 17.76
CA ASP A 103 -18.75 -16.80 19.00
C ASP A 103 -20.26 -16.69 18.69
N LYS A 104 -20.65 -15.86 17.71
CA LYS A 104 -22.05 -15.76 17.25
C LYS A 104 -22.54 -17.04 16.59
N GLN A 105 -21.67 -17.80 15.93
CA GLN A 105 -22.01 -19.10 15.36
C GLN A 105 -22.20 -20.17 16.45
N GLU A 106 -21.34 -20.20 17.47
CA GLU A 106 -21.43 -21.15 18.59
C GLU A 106 -22.66 -20.90 19.46
N THR A 107 -23.04 -19.64 19.63
CA THR A 107 -24.20 -19.22 20.44
C THR A 107 -25.52 -19.26 19.66
N TYR A 108 -25.51 -19.56 18.37
CA TYR A 108 -26.72 -19.57 17.55
C TYR A 108 -27.64 -20.74 17.92
N GLU A 109 -28.80 -20.41 18.50
CA GLU A 109 -29.85 -21.37 18.80
C GLU A 109 -30.70 -21.66 17.57
N TYR A 110 -30.84 -22.95 17.27
CA TYR A 110 -31.51 -23.37 16.06
C TYR A 110 -33.02 -23.47 16.24
N ALA A 111 -33.76 -22.68 15.46
CA ALA A 111 -35.21 -22.60 15.54
C ALA A 111 -35.92 -23.95 15.36
N ASP A 112 -36.72 -24.33 16.35
CA ASP A 112 -37.39 -25.62 16.42
C ASP A 112 -38.90 -25.53 16.11
N ARG A 113 -39.63 -26.63 16.37
CA ARG A 113 -41.07 -26.69 16.11
C ARG A 113 -41.90 -26.00 17.20
N GLU A 114 -41.38 -25.91 18.41
CA GLU A 114 -42.02 -25.27 19.54
C GLU A 114 -41.98 -23.75 19.35
N ASP A 115 -40.83 -23.21 18.95
CA ASP A 115 -40.65 -21.79 18.60
C ASP A 115 -41.66 -21.34 17.54
N LEU A 116 -41.79 -22.11 16.44
CA LEU A 116 -42.75 -21.81 15.38
C LEU A 116 -44.20 -21.87 15.87
N ARG A 117 -44.50 -22.78 16.82
CA ARG A 117 -45.85 -22.95 17.33
C ARG A 117 -46.22 -21.80 18.26
N GLU A 118 -45.27 -21.33 19.06
CA GLU A 118 -45.39 -20.15 19.91
C GLU A 118 -45.59 -18.89 19.06
N GLU A 119 -44.74 -18.65 18.05
CA GLU A 119 -44.83 -17.50 17.15
C GLU A 119 -46.07 -17.52 16.21
N LYS A 120 -46.70 -18.69 16.02
CA LYS A 120 -48.02 -18.77 15.37
C LYS A 120 -49.16 -18.43 16.32
N SER A 121 -48.95 -18.67 17.62
CA SER A 121 -49.98 -18.46 18.65
C SER A 121 -50.05 -17.01 19.12
N ASP A 122 -48.92 -16.30 19.10
CA ASP A 122 -48.84 -14.87 19.41
C ASP A 122 -49.15 -13.96 18.19
N GLY A 123 -49.25 -14.55 16.99
CA GLY A 123 -49.57 -13.86 15.75
C GLY A 123 -48.38 -13.14 15.08
N SER A 124 -47.15 -13.33 15.58
CA SER A 124 -45.94 -12.78 15.01
C SER A 124 -45.59 -13.39 13.64
N VAL A 125 -46.05 -14.61 13.39
CA VAL A 125 -45.81 -15.35 12.14
C VAL A 125 -47.09 -15.89 11.52
N SER A 126 -47.18 -15.83 10.18
CA SER A 126 -48.34 -16.36 9.44
C SER A 126 -48.61 -17.85 9.75
N PHE A 127 -49.89 -18.17 9.95
CA PHE A 127 -50.35 -19.53 10.24
C PHE A 127 -49.90 -20.56 9.18
N PHE A 128 -49.79 -20.13 7.92
CA PHE A 128 -49.39 -20.98 6.80
C PHE A 128 -47.87 -21.13 6.63
N LYS A 129 -47.04 -20.46 7.46
CA LYS A 129 -45.58 -20.55 7.35
C LYS A 129 -45.11 -21.95 7.73
N THR A 130 -44.29 -22.56 6.88
CA THR A 130 -43.71 -23.88 7.13
C THR A 130 -42.49 -23.75 8.03
N LEU A 131 -42.15 -24.83 8.75
CA LEU A 131 -40.94 -24.89 9.58
C LEU A 131 -39.67 -24.62 8.76
N LYS A 132 -39.62 -25.13 7.53
CA LYS A 132 -38.52 -24.88 6.60
C LYS A 132 -38.34 -23.39 6.31
N ASN A 133 -39.43 -22.69 5.97
CA ASN A 133 -39.37 -21.26 5.66
C ASN A 133 -39.06 -20.42 6.91
N TYR A 134 -39.59 -20.82 8.07
CA TYR A 134 -39.31 -20.17 9.34
C TYR A 134 -37.82 -20.25 9.72
N ARG A 135 -37.22 -21.43 9.62
CA ARG A 135 -35.79 -21.64 9.85
C ARG A 135 -34.92 -20.88 8.86
N ALA A 136 -35.28 -20.88 7.58
CA ALA A 136 -34.56 -20.12 6.57
C ALA A 136 -34.54 -18.61 6.91
N GLU A 137 -35.66 -18.07 7.39
CA GLU A 137 -35.76 -16.68 7.79
C GLU A 137 -34.97 -16.35 9.06
N LYS A 138 -35.05 -17.19 10.11
CA LYS A 138 -34.26 -17.01 11.35
C LYS A 138 -32.76 -17.16 11.10
N ASN A 139 -32.35 -18.05 10.20
CA ASN A 139 -30.96 -18.17 9.77
C ASN A 139 -30.51 -16.89 9.04
N LEU A 140 -31.34 -16.38 8.12
CA LEU A 140 -31.04 -15.15 7.39
C LEU A 140 -30.94 -13.95 8.34
N GLU A 141 -31.84 -13.83 9.31
CA GLU A 141 -31.82 -12.78 10.34
C GLU A 141 -30.54 -12.85 11.20
N ALA A 142 -30.09 -14.06 11.54
CA ALA A 142 -28.83 -14.25 12.25
C ALA A 142 -27.62 -13.81 11.41
N VAL A 143 -27.58 -14.17 10.13
CA VAL A 143 -26.51 -13.75 9.21
C VAL A 143 -26.52 -12.22 9.01
N GLN A 144 -27.70 -11.61 8.91
CA GLN A 144 -27.87 -10.15 8.85
C GLN A 144 -27.26 -9.45 10.06
N LYS A 145 -27.42 -10.00 11.28
CA LYS A 145 -26.81 -9.46 12.51
C LYS A 145 -25.28 -9.53 12.50
N THR A 146 -24.69 -10.32 11.60
CA THR A 146 -23.24 -10.46 11.44
C THR A 146 -22.66 -9.68 10.25
N GLU A 147 -23.50 -8.92 9.54
CA GLU A 147 -23.14 -8.23 8.30
C GLU A 147 -21.92 -7.31 8.46
N ASP A 148 -21.88 -6.48 9.50
CA ASP A 148 -20.79 -5.53 9.71
C ASP A 148 -19.44 -6.22 9.95
N LEU A 149 -19.44 -7.32 10.70
CA LEU A 149 -18.23 -8.12 10.95
C LEU A 149 -17.74 -8.80 9.66
N ALA A 150 -18.66 -9.35 8.87
CA ALA A 150 -18.32 -9.97 7.60
C ALA A 150 -17.80 -8.94 6.58
N LYS A 151 -18.31 -7.70 6.60
CA LYS A 151 -17.81 -6.60 5.80
C LYS A 151 -16.38 -6.21 6.15
N ILE A 152 -15.97 -6.25 7.42
CA ILE A 152 -14.57 -6.01 7.82
C ILE A 152 -13.63 -6.99 7.12
N VAL A 153 -14.00 -8.28 7.09
CA VAL A 153 -13.21 -9.32 6.40
C VAL A 153 -13.22 -9.10 4.89
N LEU A 154 -14.36 -8.73 4.31
CA LEU A 154 -14.45 -8.43 2.88
C LEU A 154 -13.62 -7.19 2.49
N THR A 155 -13.57 -6.15 3.33
CA THR A 155 -12.73 -4.97 3.12
C THR A 155 -11.27 -5.35 2.97
N GLU A 156 -10.77 -6.28 3.78
CA GLU A 156 -9.39 -6.76 3.67
C GLU A 156 -9.13 -7.48 2.33
N LEU A 157 -10.06 -8.32 1.88
CA LEU A 157 -9.99 -8.95 0.56
C LEU A 157 -10.05 -7.94 -0.59
N VAL A 158 -10.77 -6.83 -0.41
CA VAL A 158 -10.78 -5.71 -1.37
C VAL A 158 -9.45 -4.99 -1.37
N VAL A 159 -8.84 -4.73 -0.21
CA VAL A 159 -7.50 -4.12 -0.09
C VAL A 159 -6.47 -4.95 -0.86
N GLU A 160 -6.46 -6.27 -0.65
CA GLU A 160 -5.57 -7.18 -1.39
C GLU A 160 -5.75 -7.05 -2.91
N GLN A 161 -6.99 -7.00 -3.40
CA GLN A 161 -7.24 -6.83 -4.84
C GLN A 161 -6.90 -5.42 -5.34
N LEU A 162 -7.04 -4.38 -4.53
CA LEU A 162 -6.64 -3.03 -4.88
C LEU A 162 -5.12 -2.91 -5.01
N GLN A 163 -4.35 -3.51 -4.09
CA GLN A 163 -2.89 -3.57 -4.18
C GLN A 163 -2.45 -4.30 -5.46
N TYR A 164 -3.02 -5.48 -5.72
CA TYR A 164 -2.73 -6.25 -6.93
C TYR A 164 -3.04 -5.47 -8.21
N MET A 165 -4.22 -4.84 -8.26
CA MET A 165 -4.62 -4.02 -9.41
C MET A 165 -3.74 -2.78 -9.54
N GLY A 166 -3.37 -2.12 -8.44
CA GLY A 166 -2.52 -0.94 -8.43
C GLY A 166 -1.14 -1.20 -8.98
N ALA A 167 -0.48 -2.27 -8.55
CA ALA A 167 0.83 -2.65 -9.09
C ALA A 167 0.78 -2.87 -10.61
N LYS A 168 -0.21 -3.66 -11.08
CA LYS A 168 -0.41 -3.89 -12.52
C LYS A 168 -0.80 -2.65 -13.29
N PHE A 169 -1.52 -1.74 -12.66
CA PHE A 169 -1.95 -0.51 -13.30
C PHE A 169 -0.78 0.45 -13.50
N VAL A 170 0.04 0.65 -12.48
CA VAL A 170 1.25 1.48 -12.55
C VAL A 170 2.22 0.92 -13.60
N GLU A 171 2.48 -0.39 -13.58
CA GLU A 171 3.36 -1.06 -14.56
C GLU A 171 2.89 -0.82 -16.01
N ASN A 172 1.60 -1.01 -16.28
CA ASN A 172 1.06 -0.84 -17.63
C ASN A 172 0.98 0.63 -18.08
N LEU A 173 0.75 1.55 -17.14
CA LEU A 173 0.62 2.97 -17.46
C LEU A 173 1.95 3.72 -17.58
N LYS A 174 3.06 3.15 -17.10
CA LYS A 174 4.40 3.66 -17.38
C LYS A 174 4.62 3.88 -18.89
N VAL A 175 4.15 2.95 -19.73
CA VAL A 175 4.24 3.04 -21.20
C VAL A 175 3.53 4.27 -21.77
N ALA A 176 2.46 4.72 -21.11
CA ALA A 176 1.69 5.89 -21.50
C ALA A 176 2.18 7.21 -20.85
N GLY A 177 3.28 7.17 -20.09
CA GLY A 177 3.78 8.31 -19.32
C GLY A 177 2.84 8.73 -18.18
N MET A 178 2.02 7.79 -17.67
CA MET A 178 1.05 8.03 -16.60
C MET A 178 1.48 7.30 -15.32
N SER A 179 2.70 7.56 -14.86
CA SER A 179 3.20 7.08 -13.56
C SER A 179 2.72 7.97 -12.42
N PRO A 180 2.53 7.43 -11.20
CA PRO A 180 2.29 8.24 -10.02
C PRO A 180 3.45 9.19 -9.73
N ASP A 181 3.14 10.42 -9.30
CA ASP A 181 4.15 11.41 -8.89
C ASP A 181 4.58 11.25 -7.42
N ILE A 182 3.67 10.78 -6.56
CA ILE A 182 3.87 10.75 -5.10
C ILE A 182 3.78 9.32 -4.60
N PHE A 183 4.89 8.79 -4.07
CA PHE A 183 4.99 7.41 -3.58
C PHE A 183 4.80 7.29 -2.08
N ASP A 184 5.08 8.34 -1.33
CA ASP A 184 5.06 8.36 0.12
C ASP A 184 4.52 9.71 0.64
N LEU A 185 3.50 9.65 1.49
CA LEU A 185 2.82 10.84 1.98
C LEU A 185 3.60 11.63 3.03
N ASP A 186 4.51 10.97 3.75
CA ASP A 186 5.36 11.64 4.72
C ASP A 186 6.45 12.45 3.97
N TYR A 187 6.99 11.89 2.89
CA TYR A 187 7.88 12.63 1.98
C TYR A 187 7.17 13.79 1.30
N TYR A 188 5.95 13.59 0.82
CA TYR A 188 5.11 14.68 0.31
C TYR A 188 4.89 15.79 1.36
N LEU A 189 4.67 15.43 2.63
CA LEU A 189 4.56 16.43 3.69
C LEU A 189 5.86 17.23 3.88
N LEU A 190 7.02 16.54 3.87
CA LEU A 190 8.33 17.15 4.04
C LEU A 190 8.77 18.00 2.85
N THR A 191 8.42 17.62 1.62
CA THR A 191 8.76 18.36 0.41
C THR A 191 7.78 19.49 0.12
N ASP A 192 6.46 19.23 0.18
CA ASP A 192 5.46 20.17 -0.33
C ASP A 192 4.80 21.03 0.75
N LEU A 193 4.71 20.53 1.99
CA LEU A 193 4.00 21.20 3.11
C LEU A 193 4.94 21.80 4.17
N THR A 194 6.25 21.73 3.93
CA THR A 194 7.28 22.15 4.89
C THR A 194 8.22 23.15 4.24
N GLN A 195 8.53 24.24 4.94
CA GLN A 195 9.56 25.21 4.55
C GLN A 195 10.93 24.72 5.01
N GLY A 196 11.99 25.19 4.35
CA GLY A 196 13.37 24.86 4.70
C GLY A 196 13.97 23.71 3.90
N GLY A 197 13.24 23.11 2.97
CA GLY A 197 13.85 22.29 1.91
C GLY A 197 14.47 23.18 0.83
N ILE A 198 15.71 22.89 0.44
CA ILE A 198 16.44 23.52 -0.68
C ILE A 198 16.47 22.50 -1.80
N ASP A 199 15.64 22.68 -2.83
CA ASP A 199 15.46 21.72 -3.93
C ASP A 199 15.21 20.27 -3.44
N LEU A 200 14.58 20.13 -2.27
CA LEU A 200 14.36 18.86 -1.59
C LEU A 200 13.32 17.99 -2.34
N ASP A 201 13.77 16.97 -3.06
CA ASP A 201 12.93 16.07 -3.85
C ASP A 201 13.01 14.62 -3.35
N LEU A 202 12.04 14.24 -2.53
CA LEU A 202 11.91 12.92 -1.92
C LEU A 202 10.86 12.04 -2.61
N ASN A 203 10.10 12.58 -3.55
CA ASN A 203 8.95 11.89 -4.17
C ASN A 203 9.35 11.09 -5.43
N LYS A 204 10.60 10.64 -5.50
CA LYS A 204 11.15 9.83 -6.58
C LYS A 204 11.77 8.55 -6.05
N GLU A 205 12.17 7.67 -6.97
CA GLU A 205 13.06 6.58 -6.62
C GLU A 205 14.41 7.17 -6.23
N ILE A 206 14.81 6.97 -4.96
CA ILE A 206 16.04 7.51 -4.41
C ILE A 206 17.14 6.48 -4.66
N LYS A 207 18.03 6.78 -5.60
CA LYS A 207 19.20 5.96 -5.94
C LYS A 207 20.48 6.65 -5.50
N GLU A 208 21.47 5.85 -5.16
CA GLU A 208 22.83 6.32 -4.89
C GLU A 208 23.52 6.58 -6.23
N GLU A 209 24.11 7.76 -6.41
CA GLU A 209 24.84 8.13 -7.61
C GLU A 209 26.32 8.28 -7.26
N ALA A 210 27.19 7.68 -8.07
CA ALA A 210 28.62 7.85 -7.87
C ALA A 210 29.05 9.21 -8.47
N THR A 211 29.81 9.99 -7.71
CA THR A 211 30.33 11.28 -8.15
C THR A 211 31.75 11.15 -8.70
N ASP A 212 32.06 11.95 -9.71
CA ASP A 212 33.37 12.04 -10.35
C ASP A 212 33.81 10.79 -11.13
N PHE A 213 32.89 9.89 -11.50
CA PHE A 213 33.21 8.74 -12.36
C PHE A 213 32.69 8.95 -13.79
N GLU A 214 33.55 8.72 -14.77
CA GLU A 214 33.16 8.67 -16.18
C GLU A 214 32.72 7.25 -16.57
N GLU A 215 31.66 7.15 -17.37
CA GLU A 215 31.28 5.90 -18.03
C GLU A 215 32.25 5.57 -19.18
N GLY A 216 32.47 4.28 -19.42
CA GLY A 216 33.30 3.79 -20.52
C GLY A 216 34.49 2.96 -20.07
N GLU A 217 35.39 2.70 -21.01
CA GLU A 217 36.59 1.88 -20.86
C GLU A 217 37.83 2.74 -20.62
N GLU A 218 38.94 2.10 -20.25
CA GLU A 218 40.26 2.73 -20.04
C GLU A 218 40.32 3.77 -18.91
N GLN A 219 39.37 3.72 -17.96
CA GLN A 219 39.37 4.62 -16.81
C GLN A 219 40.42 4.15 -15.79
N TYR A 220 40.97 5.07 -14.98
CA TYR A 220 42.02 4.74 -14.02
C TYR A 220 41.77 5.42 -12.68
N THR A 221 41.82 4.64 -11.59
CA THR A 221 41.77 5.18 -10.23
C THR A 221 43.12 5.05 -9.53
N ALA A 222 43.50 6.10 -8.81
CA ALA A 222 44.73 6.13 -8.01
C ALA A 222 44.55 5.60 -6.58
N GLY A 223 43.38 5.04 -6.26
CA GLY A 223 42.95 4.69 -4.91
C GLY A 223 42.04 5.76 -4.28
N ALA A 224 41.46 5.43 -3.14
CA ALA A 224 40.50 6.21 -2.35
C ALA A 224 39.16 6.51 -3.01
N GLU A 225 38.91 5.94 -4.20
CA GLU A 225 37.68 6.16 -4.96
C GLU A 225 36.83 4.90 -5.05
N LEU A 226 37.44 3.74 -5.34
CA LEU A 226 36.78 2.44 -5.50
C LEU A 226 37.37 1.40 -4.54
N TYR A 227 36.55 0.44 -4.13
CA TYR A 227 36.96 -0.78 -3.45
C TYR A 227 36.36 -2.02 -4.12
N VAL A 228 36.98 -3.18 -3.91
CA VAL A 228 36.47 -4.45 -4.42
C VAL A 228 35.24 -4.86 -3.62
N LYS A 229 34.07 -4.81 -4.25
CA LYS A 229 32.80 -5.21 -3.63
C LYS A 229 32.57 -6.71 -3.70
N GLU A 230 32.93 -7.32 -4.83
CA GLU A 230 32.80 -8.75 -5.06
C GLU A 230 34.02 -9.22 -5.84
N LYS A 231 34.70 -10.24 -5.30
CA LYS A 231 35.87 -10.84 -5.93
C LYS A 231 35.43 -11.94 -6.88
N ASN A 232 35.73 -11.75 -8.15
CA ASN A 232 35.40 -12.65 -9.25
C ASN A 232 36.66 -13.08 -10.02
N ASP A 233 37.67 -12.21 -10.09
CA ASP A 233 38.95 -12.53 -10.70
C ASP A 233 39.88 -13.19 -9.66
N GLU A 234 40.10 -14.49 -9.80
CA GLU A 234 41.01 -15.24 -8.92
C GLU A 234 42.49 -14.83 -9.11
N ASP A 235 42.82 -14.17 -10.21
CA ASP A 235 44.20 -13.80 -10.57
C ASP A 235 44.59 -12.39 -10.07
N THR A 236 43.67 -11.60 -9.50
CA THR A 236 43.98 -10.29 -8.90
C THR A 236 44.53 -10.42 -7.48
N GLU A 237 45.39 -9.47 -7.10
CA GLU A 237 45.96 -9.39 -5.74
C GLU A 237 45.01 -8.75 -4.72
N PHE A 238 43.88 -8.22 -5.17
CA PHE A 238 42.88 -7.55 -4.33
C PHE A 238 41.90 -8.58 -3.75
N GLU A 239 41.52 -8.40 -2.49
CA GLU A 239 40.46 -9.16 -1.83
C GLU A 239 39.20 -8.32 -1.66
N GLU A 240 38.06 -8.97 -1.36
CA GLU A 240 36.82 -8.27 -1.04
C GLU A 240 37.04 -7.26 0.11
N GLY A 241 36.70 -6.00 -0.13
CA GLY A 241 36.88 -4.88 0.78
C GLY A 241 38.18 -4.10 0.59
N ASP A 242 39.12 -4.59 -0.23
CA ASP A 242 40.37 -3.86 -0.48
C ASP A 242 40.14 -2.62 -1.34
N GLU A 243 40.95 -1.59 -1.07
CA GLU A 243 41.03 -0.39 -1.90
C GLU A 243 41.57 -0.76 -3.29
N TYR A 244 40.83 -0.40 -4.32
CA TYR A 244 41.20 -0.71 -5.69
C TYR A 244 42.08 0.39 -6.28
N VAL A 245 43.20 -0.01 -6.88
CA VAL A 245 44.11 0.87 -7.61
C VAL A 245 44.42 0.23 -8.95
N GLY A 246 44.02 0.89 -10.05
CA GLY A 246 44.23 0.33 -11.38
C GLY A 246 43.26 0.86 -12.41
N TYR A 247 43.31 0.25 -13.59
CA TYR A 247 42.35 0.50 -14.65
C TYR A 247 41.00 -0.12 -14.31
N TYR A 248 39.92 0.58 -14.60
CA TYR A 248 38.56 0.09 -14.46
C TYR A 248 37.74 0.48 -15.69
N HIS A 249 36.58 -0.14 -15.84
CA HIS A 249 35.59 0.25 -16.83
C HIS A 249 34.20 0.28 -16.17
N ALA A 250 33.32 1.10 -16.73
CA ALA A 250 31.97 1.27 -16.22
C ALA A 250 30.95 1.17 -17.37
N TYR A 251 29.90 0.38 -17.18
CA TYR A 251 28.82 0.24 -18.16
C TYR A 251 27.45 0.25 -17.45
N THR A 252 26.42 0.65 -18.19
CA THR A 252 25.04 0.63 -17.72
C THR A 252 24.41 -0.74 -17.97
N ASP A 253 23.82 -1.36 -16.95
CA ASP A 253 23.12 -2.65 -17.07
C ASP A 253 21.70 -2.52 -17.68
N GLU A 254 20.98 -3.64 -17.78
CA GLU A 254 19.62 -3.70 -18.34
C GLU A 254 18.59 -2.89 -17.51
N ASP A 255 18.89 -2.67 -16.23
CA ASP A 255 18.05 -1.92 -15.28
C ASP A 255 18.41 -0.42 -15.23
N GLY A 256 19.45 0.00 -15.95
CA GLY A 256 19.90 1.39 -16.02
C GLY A 256 20.90 1.77 -14.93
N GLU A 257 21.46 0.81 -14.19
CA GLU A 257 22.45 1.03 -13.14
C GLU A 257 23.88 0.96 -13.70
N ILE A 258 24.76 1.83 -13.21
CA ILE A 258 26.17 1.81 -13.60
C ILE A 258 26.90 0.75 -12.77
N VAL A 259 27.51 -0.20 -13.45
CA VAL A 259 28.34 -1.24 -12.85
C VAL A 259 29.80 -0.90 -13.11
N TYR A 260 30.60 -0.84 -12.03
CA TYR A 260 32.05 -0.63 -12.09
C TYR A 260 32.75 -1.99 -12.01
N MET A 261 33.67 -2.25 -12.93
CA MET A 261 34.44 -3.48 -12.97
C MET A 261 35.93 -3.18 -13.09
N SER A 262 36.75 -4.01 -12.45
CA SER A 262 38.20 -3.96 -12.58
C SER A 262 38.64 -4.19 -14.04
N GLY A 263 39.82 -3.71 -14.42
CA GLY A 263 40.39 -3.92 -15.75
C GLY A 263 40.00 -2.87 -16.80
N GLU A 264 40.82 -2.78 -17.84
CA GLU A 264 40.77 -1.70 -18.85
C GLU A 264 39.59 -1.80 -19.83
N PHE A 265 39.16 -3.03 -20.18
CA PHE A 265 38.14 -3.28 -21.21
C PHE A 265 37.08 -4.25 -20.71
N GLN A 266 35.87 -4.10 -21.23
CA GLN A 266 34.80 -5.08 -21.02
C GLN A 266 35.09 -6.35 -21.81
N THR A 267 35.03 -7.51 -21.16
CA THR A 267 35.20 -8.81 -21.81
C THR A 267 33.86 -9.50 -22.08
N GLU A 268 33.87 -10.55 -22.91
CA GLU A 268 32.67 -11.36 -23.19
C GLU A 268 32.20 -12.17 -21.97
N ASP A 269 33.05 -12.30 -20.94
CA ASP A 269 32.77 -13.02 -19.70
C ASP A 269 32.69 -12.02 -18.53
N PRO A 270 31.49 -11.49 -18.20
CA PRO A 270 31.34 -10.48 -17.16
C PRO A 270 31.72 -11.00 -15.76
N ASP A 271 31.78 -12.31 -15.55
CA ASP A 271 32.22 -12.92 -14.30
C ASP A 271 33.75 -13.01 -14.20
N SER A 272 34.51 -12.52 -15.18
CA SER A 272 35.98 -12.56 -15.15
C SER A 272 36.63 -11.32 -14.53
N HIS A 273 35.84 -10.34 -14.08
CA HIS A 273 36.34 -9.09 -13.51
C HIS A 273 35.74 -8.88 -12.12
N ASP A 274 36.57 -8.45 -11.16
CA ASP A 274 36.09 -8.02 -9.85
C ASP A 274 35.10 -6.86 -9.99
N VAL A 275 33.99 -6.93 -9.24
CA VAL A 275 32.99 -5.86 -9.19
C VAL A 275 33.45 -4.83 -8.18
N LEU A 276 33.50 -3.58 -8.62
CA LEU A 276 33.94 -2.45 -7.82
C LEU A 276 32.75 -1.64 -7.31
N ALA A 277 32.95 -0.97 -6.18
CA ALA A 277 32.00 0.00 -5.66
C ALA A 277 32.70 1.28 -5.20
N PRO A 278 32.08 2.45 -5.38
CA PRO A 278 32.60 3.70 -4.88
C PRO A 278 32.60 3.76 -3.36
N PHE A 279 33.64 4.37 -2.78
CA PHE A 279 33.66 4.70 -1.36
C PHE A 279 32.54 5.68 -1.00
N ALA A 280 32.09 5.66 0.26
CA ALA A 280 30.97 6.49 0.73
C ALA A 280 31.14 8.01 0.48
N GLY A 281 32.38 8.51 0.45
CA GLY A 281 32.68 9.92 0.13
C GLY A 281 32.56 10.26 -1.36
N LYS A 282 32.40 9.26 -2.22
CA LYS A 282 32.23 9.35 -3.68
C LYS A 282 30.82 8.92 -4.13
N VAL A 283 29.90 8.87 -3.18
CA VAL A 283 28.49 8.55 -3.42
C VAL A 283 27.64 9.69 -2.91
N THR A 284 26.80 10.25 -3.78
CA THR A 284 25.76 11.21 -3.41
C THR A 284 24.40 10.56 -3.52
N VAL A 285 23.44 11.15 -2.83
CA VAL A 285 22.03 10.77 -2.91
C VAL A 285 21.29 12.05 -3.30
N PRO A 286 20.91 12.25 -4.57
CA PRO A 286 20.43 13.54 -5.09
C PRO A 286 19.01 13.87 -4.61
N ILE A 287 18.88 14.18 -3.31
CA ILE A 287 17.60 14.46 -2.63
C ILE A 287 17.40 15.94 -2.37
N GLY A 288 18.38 16.80 -2.64
CA GLY A 288 18.44 18.20 -2.25
C GLY A 288 19.04 18.40 -0.87
N ASP A 289 18.79 19.57 -0.28
CA ASP A 289 19.31 19.94 1.03
C ASP A 289 18.20 20.51 1.95
N VAL A 290 18.56 20.76 3.20
CA VAL A 290 17.74 21.39 4.22
C VAL A 290 18.46 22.62 4.77
N GLU A 291 17.71 23.69 5.05
CA GLU A 291 18.19 24.93 5.63
C GLU A 291 18.85 24.72 7.00
N GLU A 292 19.86 25.53 7.30
CA GLU A 292 20.59 25.45 8.56
C GLU A 292 19.76 25.98 9.75
N TYR A 293 20.08 25.48 10.94
CA TYR A 293 19.49 25.98 12.18
C TYR A 293 19.67 27.48 12.36
N GLY A 294 18.56 28.16 12.65
CA GLY A 294 18.52 29.62 12.66
C GLY A 294 17.85 30.20 11.41
N TYR A 295 17.42 29.33 10.49
CA TYR A 295 16.53 29.69 9.40
C TYR A 295 15.30 30.45 9.93
N SER A 296 14.96 31.51 9.21
CA SER A 296 13.86 32.43 9.53
C SER A 296 12.72 32.21 8.53
N PRO A 297 11.85 31.20 8.78
CA PRO A 297 10.74 30.87 7.89
C PRO A 297 9.71 32.00 7.83
N SER A 298 8.98 32.04 6.72
CA SER A 298 7.83 32.92 6.57
C SER A 298 6.58 32.32 7.24
N ASN A 299 5.62 33.16 7.62
CA ASN A 299 4.35 32.64 8.14
C ASN A 299 3.47 32.22 6.95
N SER A 300 3.42 30.92 6.66
CA SER A 300 2.74 30.37 5.48
C SER A 300 1.56 29.48 5.88
N ILE A 301 0.43 29.64 5.17
CA ILE A 301 -0.74 28.78 5.33
C ILE A 301 -0.67 27.51 4.47
N THR A 302 0.16 27.52 3.41
CA THR A 302 0.36 26.38 2.52
C THR A 302 1.51 25.50 2.97
N GLN A 303 2.51 26.08 3.62
CA GLN A 303 3.67 25.39 4.19
C GLN A 303 3.86 25.76 5.66
N PRO A 304 2.98 25.28 6.56
CA PRO A 304 2.99 25.67 7.97
C PRO A 304 4.15 25.04 8.77
N PHE A 305 4.75 23.96 8.26
CA PHE A 305 5.85 23.27 8.90
C PHE A 305 7.20 23.83 8.47
N VAL A 306 8.23 23.59 9.27
CA VAL A 306 9.60 24.03 9.00
C VAL A 306 10.55 22.91 9.39
N ILE A 307 11.51 22.59 8.51
CA ILE A 307 12.58 21.64 8.76
C ILE A 307 13.93 22.36 8.69
N GLU A 308 14.81 22.04 9.64
CA GLU A 308 16.16 22.61 9.74
C GLU A 308 17.16 21.52 10.10
N LYS A 309 18.37 21.62 9.55
CA LYS A 309 19.50 20.79 9.95
C LYS A 309 20.39 21.48 10.97
N TYR A 310 20.88 20.72 11.93
CA TYR A 310 21.76 21.21 12.99
C TYR A 310 22.81 20.19 13.38
N ILE A 311 23.84 20.65 14.08
CA ILE A 311 24.79 19.80 14.78
C ILE A 311 24.70 20.15 16.26
N SER A 312 24.42 19.14 17.09
CA SER A 312 24.41 19.26 18.54
C SER A 312 25.81 19.02 19.07
N ILE A 313 26.34 19.97 19.85
CA ILE A 313 27.62 19.83 20.54
C ILE A 313 27.35 19.98 22.04
N ASN A 314 27.52 18.90 22.79
CA ASN A 314 27.20 18.82 24.22
C ASN A 314 25.81 19.41 24.54
N GLU A 315 24.79 18.90 23.84
CA GLU A 315 23.37 19.31 23.95
C GLU A 315 23.03 20.73 23.44
N THR A 316 24.01 21.49 22.94
CA THR A 316 23.76 22.81 22.35
C THR A 316 23.63 22.69 20.84
N LYS A 317 22.50 23.12 20.28
CA LYS A 317 22.24 23.10 18.83
C LYS A 317 22.95 24.27 18.14
N HIS A 318 23.74 23.95 17.11
CA HIS A 318 24.45 24.91 16.26
C HIS A 318 24.07 24.71 14.79
N ALA A 319 24.16 25.77 13.99
CA ALA A 319 24.15 25.66 12.54
C ALA A 319 25.35 24.80 12.09
N PRO A 320 25.22 23.91 11.09
CA PRO A 320 26.30 23.03 10.66
C PRO A 320 27.61 23.77 10.34
N SER A 321 27.53 24.87 9.59
CA SER A 321 28.68 25.76 9.31
C SER A 321 29.42 26.22 10.58
N THR A 322 28.68 26.71 11.57
CA THR A 322 29.25 27.21 12.84
C THR A 322 29.80 26.08 13.70
N ALA A 323 29.14 24.92 13.69
CA ALA A 323 29.59 23.73 14.41
C ALA A 323 30.91 23.19 13.84
N GLN A 324 31.03 23.16 12.51
CA GLN A 324 32.26 22.74 11.84
C GLN A 324 33.44 23.63 12.22
N ASP A 325 33.28 24.95 12.18
CA ASP A 325 34.30 25.90 12.62
C ASP A 325 34.73 25.67 14.07
N TYR A 326 33.77 25.37 14.96
CA TYR A 326 34.02 25.12 16.37
C TYR A 326 34.80 23.81 16.62
N ILE A 327 34.48 22.76 15.86
CA ILE A 327 35.13 21.45 15.96
C ILE A 327 36.55 21.52 15.39
N LEU A 328 36.73 22.11 14.21
CA LEU A 328 38.03 22.20 13.53
C LEU A 328 39.02 23.17 14.19
N ALA A 329 38.54 24.03 15.10
CA ALA A 329 39.38 24.90 15.92
C ALA A 329 40.12 24.15 17.05
N GLN A 330 39.76 22.90 17.34
CA GLN A 330 40.43 22.06 18.33
C GLN A 330 41.67 21.36 17.74
N ASP A 331 42.36 20.54 18.54
CA ASP A 331 43.48 19.74 18.05
C ASP A 331 43.00 18.66 17.07
N GLN A 332 43.33 18.84 15.79
CA GLN A 332 42.85 18.03 14.69
C GLN A 332 43.36 16.57 14.71
N SER A 333 44.37 16.27 15.53
CA SER A 333 44.91 14.93 15.69
C SER A 333 44.16 14.06 16.70
N LEU A 334 43.32 14.67 17.54
CA LEU A 334 42.52 13.96 18.53
C LEU A 334 41.24 13.40 17.90
N ASN A 335 40.71 12.32 18.47
CA ASN A 335 39.44 11.75 18.05
C ASN A 335 38.26 12.56 18.60
N MET A 336 37.10 12.43 17.95
CA MET A 336 35.87 13.12 18.34
C MET A 336 35.50 12.84 19.81
N ALA A 337 35.57 11.59 20.25
CA ALA A 337 35.22 11.17 21.60
C ALA A 337 36.17 11.72 22.67
N ASP A 338 37.43 12.00 22.34
CA ASP A 338 38.41 12.52 23.31
C ASP A 338 38.14 13.99 23.67
N VAL A 339 37.66 14.76 22.68
CA VAL A 339 37.38 16.18 22.84
C VAL A 339 35.93 16.42 23.24
N PHE A 340 35.01 15.63 22.70
CA PHE A 340 33.57 15.72 22.90
C PHE A 340 32.97 14.37 23.33
N PRO A 341 33.32 13.87 24.53
CA PRO A 341 32.88 12.55 25.00
C PRO A 341 31.37 12.43 25.22
N GLY A 342 30.66 13.55 25.39
CA GLY A 342 29.24 13.57 25.66
C GLY A 342 28.89 12.79 26.92
N THR A 343 28.08 11.76 26.78
CA THR A 343 27.67 10.84 27.85
C THR A 343 28.22 9.43 27.66
N MET A 344 29.18 9.24 26.75
CA MET A 344 29.76 7.92 26.48
C MET A 344 30.55 7.40 27.68
N GLU A 345 30.22 6.18 28.09
CA GLU A 345 30.83 5.46 29.19
C GLU A 345 31.18 4.03 28.75
N LEU A 346 32.33 3.53 29.20
CA LEU A 346 32.72 2.14 28.99
C LEU A 346 31.94 1.24 29.96
N VAL A 347 31.21 0.28 29.41
CA VAL A 347 30.54 -0.76 30.20
C VAL A 347 31.56 -1.86 30.48
N THR A 348 31.84 -2.08 31.76
CA THR A 348 32.74 -3.14 32.23
C THR A 348 31.94 -4.31 32.80
N ASP A 349 32.39 -5.53 32.54
CA ASP A 349 31.85 -6.73 33.18
C ASP A 349 32.27 -6.72 34.66
N GLU A 350 31.28 -6.75 35.56
CA GLU A 350 31.47 -6.73 37.01
C GLU A 350 32.34 -7.89 37.53
N THR A 351 32.48 -8.96 36.74
CA THR A 351 33.17 -10.20 37.13
C THR A 351 34.63 -10.25 36.67
N SER A 352 34.92 -9.74 35.46
CA SER A 352 36.27 -9.77 34.86
C SER A 352 36.98 -8.41 34.90
N GLY A 353 36.23 -7.31 35.04
CA GLY A 353 36.74 -5.94 34.88
C GLY A 353 37.07 -5.58 33.43
N GLU A 354 36.76 -6.45 32.47
CA GLU A 354 36.97 -6.19 31.05
C GLU A 354 35.86 -5.31 30.48
N VAL A 355 36.23 -4.44 29.54
CA VAL A 355 35.28 -3.59 28.83
C VAL A 355 34.51 -4.48 27.84
N VAL A 356 33.21 -4.61 28.07
CA VAL A 356 32.30 -5.42 27.25
C VAL A 356 31.46 -4.59 26.29
N GLY A 357 31.52 -3.27 26.40
CA GLY A 357 30.86 -2.37 25.45
C GLY A 357 30.97 -0.90 25.81
N VAL A 358 30.26 -0.08 25.04
CA VAL A 358 30.12 1.36 25.25
C VAL A 358 28.64 1.67 25.40
N LYS A 359 28.29 2.59 26.30
CA LYS A 359 26.93 3.07 26.51
C LYS A 359 26.93 4.58 26.57
N GLY A 360 25.91 5.23 26.04
CA GLY A 360 25.77 6.68 26.04
C GLY A 360 25.72 7.22 24.63
N GLU A 361 25.74 8.54 24.52
CA GLU A 361 25.69 9.27 23.26
C GLU A 361 26.94 10.14 23.13
N MET A 362 27.47 10.24 21.92
CA MET A 362 28.62 11.09 21.66
C MET A 362 28.27 12.58 21.82
N GLY A 363 29.25 13.39 22.21
CA GLY A 363 29.05 14.82 22.43
C GLY A 363 28.70 15.58 21.14
N VAL A 364 29.06 15.05 19.98
CA VAL A 364 28.73 15.63 18.66
C VAL A 364 27.73 14.74 17.93
N ARG A 365 26.60 15.33 17.55
CA ARG A 365 25.49 14.62 16.87
C ARG A 365 24.93 15.46 15.72
N TYR A 366 24.61 14.80 14.62
CA TYR A 366 23.87 15.40 13.51
C TYR A 366 22.38 15.31 13.80
N GLY A 367 21.62 16.37 13.51
CA GLY A 367 20.20 16.38 13.81
C GLY A 367 19.33 17.13 12.82
N LEU A 368 18.08 16.68 12.70
CA LEU A 368 17.01 17.40 12.02
C LEU A 368 15.98 17.88 13.04
N LEU A 369 15.60 19.14 12.93
CA LEU A 369 14.56 19.78 13.74
C LEU A 369 13.32 19.94 12.88
N PHE A 370 12.21 19.37 13.33
CA PHE A 370 10.90 19.57 12.72
C PHE A 370 10.02 20.43 13.63
N SER A 371 9.49 21.52 13.07
CA SER A 371 8.75 22.54 13.80
C SER A 371 7.54 23.05 13.01
N ILE A 372 6.66 23.78 13.69
CA ILE A 372 5.46 24.38 13.10
C ILE A 372 5.41 25.87 13.43
N MET A 373 4.97 26.68 12.48
CA MET A 373 4.74 28.10 12.68
C MET A 373 3.35 28.33 13.30
N ILE A 374 3.32 28.83 14.54
CA ILE A 374 2.08 29.18 15.25
C ILE A 374 2.19 30.63 15.71
N GLY A 375 1.29 31.50 15.23
CA GLY A 375 1.28 32.90 15.64
C GLY A 375 2.53 33.70 15.22
N GLY A 376 3.28 33.20 14.22
CA GLY A 376 4.55 33.79 13.79
C GLY A 376 5.77 33.32 14.60
N GLU A 377 5.58 32.42 15.57
CA GLU A 377 6.65 31.80 16.33
C GLU A 377 6.87 30.35 15.88
N LYS A 378 8.14 29.95 15.84
CA LYS A 378 8.56 28.58 15.51
C LYS A 378 8.45 27.71 16.77
N VAL A 379 7.57 26.70 16.72
CA VAL A 379 7.36 25.75 17.82
C VAL A 379 7.94 24.39 17.44
N GLU A 380 8.93 23.93 18.19
CA GLU A 380 9.54 22.61 18.02
C GLU A 380 8.52 21.49 18.28
N ILE A 381 8.40 20.57 17.33
CA ILE A 381 7.58 19.37 17.46
C ILE A 381 8.47 18.21 17.89
N THR A 382 9.51 17.94 17.10
CA THR A 382 10.38 16.79 17.31
C THR A 382 11.74 16.98 16.64
N THR A 383 12.67 16.15 17.05
CA THR A 383 14.02 16.07 16.50
C THR A 383 14.38 14.63 16.21
N ALA A 384 15.24 14.42 15.21
CA ALA A 384 15.92 13.16 14.97
C ALA A 384 17.42 13.43 15.02
N GLU A 385 18.16 12.63 15.79
CA GLU A 385 19.61 12.79 15.97
C GLU A 385 20.34 11.46 15.72
N ILE A 386 21.55 11.55 15.17
CA ILE A 386 22.50 10.45 14.99
C ILE A 386 23.87 10.94 15.47
N ASP A 387 24.57 10.09 16.20
CA ASP A 387 25.92 10.38 16.69
C ASP A 387 26.91 10.47 15.51
N ALA A 388 27.87 11.39 15.59
CA ALA A 388 28.91 11.43 14.57
C ALA A 388 29.82 10.17 14.64
N LEU A 389 30.73 10.03 13.67
CA LEU A 389 31.73 8.97 13.72
C LEU A 389 32.91 9.41 14.60
N ASP A 390 33.47 8.47 15.36
CA ASP A 390 34.66 8.71 16.17
C ASP A 390 35.93 8.64 15.32
N LEU A 391 36.12 9.68 14.51
CA LEU A 391 37.30 9.87 13.66
C LEU A 391 38.15 11.02 14.20
N PRO A 392 39.43 11.11 13.78
CA PRO A 392 40.23 12.31 14.03
C PRO A 392 39.48 13.56 13.57
N LEU A 393 39.55 14.65 14.33
CA LEU A 393 38.80 15.87 14.02
C LEU A 393 39.17 16.45 12.63
N ALA A 394 40.38 16.17 12.13
CA ALA A 394 40.79 16.49 10.75
C ALA A 394 39.89 15.89 9.66
N GLN A 395 39.24 14.76 9.95
CA GLN A 395 38.37 14.00 9.04
C GLN A 395 36.88 14.26 9.31
N PHE A 396 36.55 15.28 10.10
CA PHE A 396 35.17 15.61 10.39
C PHE A 396 34.40 15.95 9.10
N MET A 397 33.32 15.20 8.84
CA MET A 397 32.48 15.42 7.67
C MET A 397 31.42 16.49 7.96
N PRO A 398 31.31 17.54 7.13
CA PRO A 398 30.23 18.52 7.24
C PRO A 398 28.85 17.88 7.02
N PHE A 399 27.81 18.52 7.53
CA PHE A 399 26.43 18.06 7.31
C PHE A 399 25.88 18.64 6.00
N ASP A 400 26.29 18.04 4.90
CA ASP A 400 25.93 18.48 3.55
C ASP A 400 24.59 17.89 3.07
N GLY A 401 23.99 18.60 2.12
CA GLY A 401 22.88 18.10 1.30
C GLY A 401 23.31 16.93 0.42
N ASP A 402 22.35 16.37 -0.31
CA ASP A 402 22.56 15.22 -1.19
C ASP A 402 23.33 14.06 -0.55
N SER A 403 23.12 13.84 0.75
CA SER A 403 23.88 12.90 1.55
C SER A 403 23.03 11.77 2.10
N LYS A 404 23.65 10.59 2.22
CA LYS A 404 23.03 9.42 2.87
C LYS A 404 22.69 9.70 4.34
N LEU A 405 23.49 10.55 5.00
CA LEU A 405 23.25 11.00 6.36
C LEU A 405 21.93 11.77 6.46
N LEU A 406 21.69 12.73 5.56
CA LEU A 406 20.44 13.49 5.51
C LEU A 406 19.23 12.57 5.27
N LEU A 407 19.33 11.66 4.29
CA LEU A 407 18.26 10.68 4.02
C LEU A 407 17.97 9.81 5.25
N CYS A 408 19.02 9.36 5.95
CA CYS A 408 18.88 8.55 7.16
C CYS A 408 18.17 9.32 8.27
N LEU A 409 18.54 10.57 8.52
CA LEU A 409 17.88 11.44 9.50
C LEU A 409 16.41 11.73 9.14
N ILE A 410 16.10 11.95 7.86
CA ILE A 410 14.71 12.10 7.38
C ILE A 410 13.91 10.83 7.68
N ASN A 411 14.49 9.66 7.44
CA ASN A 411 13.84 8.37 7.72
C ASN A 411 13.68 8.09 9.21
N LEU A 412 14.62 8.54 10.06
CA LEU A 412 14.46 8.51 11.51
C LEU A 412 13.35 9.45 11.97
N LEU A 413 13.28 10.66 11.42
CA LEU A 413 12.23 11.63 11.70
C LEU A 413 10.84 11.06 11.37
N LYS A 414 10.69 10.38 10.22
CA LYS A 414 9.43 9.71 9.84
C LYS A 414 9.01 8.62 10.82
N ARG A 415 9.97 7.92 11.41
CA ARG A 415 9.71 6.86 12.40
C ARG A 415 9.37 7.43 13.78
N ASP A 416 9.74 8.68 14.06
CA ASP A 416 9.48 9.30 15.34
C ASP A 416 7.98 9.38 15.64
N HIS A 417 7.63 9.03 16.87
CA HIS A 417 6.26 8.99 17.33
C HIS A 417 5.54 10.34 17.25
N LYS A 418 6.23 11.46 17.54
CA LYS A 418 5.60 12.79 17.50
C LYS A 418 5.34 13.22 16.06
N PHE A 419 6.29 12.95 15.15
CA PHE A 419 6.07 13.17 13.72
C PHE A 419 4.86 12.38 13.23
N ARG A 420 4.79 11.08 13.55
CA ARG A 420 3.66 10.21 13.17
C ARG A 420 2.33 10.67 13.74
N VAL A 421 2.30 11.21 14.97
CA VAL A 421 1.06 11.78 15.52
C VAL A 421 0.56 12.94 14.65
N ILE A 422 1.46 13.83 14.21
CA ILE A 422 1.08 14.93 13.33
C ILE A 422 0.69 14.43 11.93
N ALA A 423 1.55 13.66 11.28
CA ALA A 423 1.39 13.25 9.89
C ALA A 423 0.29 12.19 9.69
N HIS A 424 0.05 11.29 10.66
CA HIS A 424 -0.86 10.16 10.49
C HIS A 424 -2.17 10.30 11.27
N TYR A 425 -2.22 11.13 12.32
CA TYR A 425 -3.41 11.26 13.19
C TYR A 425 -4.05 12.65 13.14
N ILE A 426 -3.27 13.72 13.29
CA ILE A 426 -3.80 15.10 13.25
C ILE A 426 -4.12 15.51 11.81
N PHE A 427 -3.21 15.25 10.87
CA PHE A 427 -3.37 15.49 9.44
C PHE A 427 -3.31 14.19 8.65
N PRO A 428 -4.30 13.29 8.77
CA PRO A 428 -4.25 11.95 8.17
C PRO A 428 -4.34 12.03 6.64
N LEU A 429 -3.20 12.27 5.97
CA LEU A 429 -3.13 12.47 4.52
C LEU A 429 -3.70 11.27 3.76
N ASN A 430 -3.47 10.05 4.27
CA ASN A 430 -4.00 8.82 3.68
C ASN A 430 -5.54 8.72 3.69
N LYS A 431 -6.21 9.39 4.63
CA LYS A 431 -7.68 9.49 4.65
C LYS A 431 -8.15 10.53 3.66
N ILE A 432 -7.43 11.64 3.52
CA ILE A 432 -7.74 12.71 2.58
C ILE A 432 -7.60 12.20 1.15
N THR A 433 -6.50 11.52 0.80
CA THR A 433 -6.31 10.90 -0.51
C THR A 433 -7.38 9.86 -0.81
N SER A 434 -7.76 9.01 0.16
CA SER A 434 -8.89 8.08 0.00
C SER A 434 -10.22 8.81 -0.24
N LEU A 435 -10.49 9.92 0.46
CA LEU A 435 -11.68 10.73 0.22
C LEU A 435 -11.69 11.36 -1.16
N ILE A 436 -10.54 11.85 -1.65
CA ILE A 436 -10.40 12.36 -3.01
C ILE A 436 -10.63 11.23 -4.03
N ALA A 437 -10.11 10.03 -3.78
CA ALA A 437 -10.37 8.87 -4.64
C ALA A 437 -11.85 8.50 -4.66
N VAL A 438 -12.53 8.49 -3.51
CA VAL A 438 -13.99 8.28 -3.41
C VAL A 438 -14.76 9.37 -4.16
N TYR A 439 -14.36 10.63 -4.02
CA TYR A 439 -14.98 11.75 -4.73
C TYR A 439 -14.85 11.59 -6.23
N ASN A 440 -13.64 11.33 -6.73
CA ASN A 440 -13.38 11.10 -8.16
C ASN A 440 -14.16 9.88 -8.65
N ASP A 441 -14.23 8.80 -7.87
CA ASP A 441 -15.05 7.64 -8.20
C ASP A 441 -16.52 8.01 -8.40
N TYR A 442 -17.09 8.74 -7.45
CA TYR A 442 -18.50 9.12 -7.47
C TYR A 442 -18.81 10.12 -8.59
N ALA A 443 -17.92 11.08 -8.82
CA ALA A 443 -18.07 12.15 -9.79
C ALA A 443 -17.68 11.76 -11.23
N PHE A 444 -16.97 10.63 -11.42
CA PHE A 444 -16.45 10.24 -12.73
C PHE A 444 -17.51 10.16 -13.84
N LEU A 445 -18.64 9.49 -13.58
CA LEU A 445 -19.70 9.41 -14.59
C LEU A 445 -20.40 10.77 -14.77
N PRO A 446 -20.84 11.47 -13.71
CA PRO A 446 -21.43 12.81 -13.86
C PRO A 446 -20.56 13.84 -14.59
N SER A 447 -19.22 13.78 -14.45
CA SER A 447 -18.31 14.76 -15.06
C SER A 447 -18.17 14.60 -16.58
N ILE A 448 -18.47 13.41 -17.12
CA ILE A 448 -18.45 13.18 -18.57
C ILE A 448 -19.56 14.01 -19.23
N GLY A 449 -19.14 14.97 -20.05
CA GLY A 449 -20.03 15.84 -20.79
C GLY A 449 -20.54 17.06 -20.02
N GLU A 450 -19.90 17.41 -18.89
CA GLU A 450 -20.21 18.62 -18.10
C GLU A 450 -19.78 19.90 -18.82
N VAL A 451 -18.58 19.92 -19.41
CA VAL A 451 -18.13 21.05 -20.24
C VAL A 451 -18.91 21.05 -21.54
N THR A 452 -19.72 22.09 -21.76
CA THR A 452 -20.58 22.22 -22.93
C THR A 452 -20.34 23.52 -23.70
N ALA A 453 -20.48 23.45 -25.01
CA ALA A 453 -20.48 24.61 -25.89
C ALA A 453 -21.69 25.51 -25.62
N ALA A 454 -21.58 26.78 -26.03
CA ALA A 454 -22.71 27.71 -25.98
C ALA A 454 -23.91 27.17 -26.76
N LYS A 455 -25.11 27.51 -26.31
CA LYS A 455 -26.36 27.11 -26.94
C LYS A 455 -26.38 27.51 -28.43
N GLY A 456 -26.69 26.56 -29.31
CA GLY A 456 -26.75 26.71 -30.76
C GLY A 456 -25.40 26.63 -31.48
N ALA A 457 -24.29 26.45 -30.76
CA ALA A 457 -22.95 26.37 -31.35
C ALA A 457 -22.60 24.99 -31.94
N SER A 458 -23.31 23.94 -31.52
CA SER A 458 -23.05 22.57 -31.96
C SER A 458 -24.03 22.13 -33.05
N GLY A 459 -23.51 21.89 -34.25
CA GLY A 459 -24.24 21.20 -35.32
C GLY A 459 -24.12 19.67 -35.20
N PRO A 460 -24.84 18.89 -36.02
CA PRO A 460 -24.81 17.41 -35.98
C PRO A 460 -23.43 16.79 -36.25
N ASN A 461 -22.45 17.56 -36.73
CA ASN A 461 -21.10 17.11 -37.07
C ASN A 461 -19.99 17.65 -36.14
N THR A 462 -20.32 18.45 -35.12
CA THR A 462 -19.34 18.95 -34.13
C THR A 462 -19.31 18.01 -32.93
N ALA A 463 -18.47 16.98 -33.00
CA ALA A 463 -18.12 16.16 -31.84
C ALA A 463 -17.10 16.89 -30.95
N ALA A 464 -17.27 16.80 -29.64
CA ALA A 464 -16.31 17.32 -28.67
C ALA A 464 -14.95 16.60 -28.80
N GLY A 465 -13.86 17.30 -28.47
CA GLY A 465 -12.53 16.73 -28.38
C GLY A 465 -11.63 17.05 -29.58
N MET A 466 -10.58 16.24 -29.75
CA MET A 466 -9.58 16.43 -30.79
C MET A 466 -10.01 15.73 -32.09
N LYS A 467 -10.04 16.47 -33.19
CA LYS A 467 -10.10 15.91 -34.53
C LYS A 467 -8.67 15.62 -34.98
N VAL A 468 -8.40 14.37 -35.34
CA VAL A 468 -7.14 14.01 -35.99
C VAL A 468 -7.32 14.23 -37.48
N GLU A 469 -6.56 15.17 -38.03
CA GLU A 469 -6.46 15.42 -39.46
C GLU A 469 -5.10 14.94 -39.95
N ILE A 470 -5.03 14.43 -41.17
CA ILE A 470 -3.75 14.07 -41.78
C ILE A 470 -3.27 15.29 -42.55
N ASP A 471 -2.10 15.82 -42.19
CA ASP A 471 -1.50 16.95 -42.90
C ASP A 471 -1.02 16.57 -44.30
N ALA A 472 -0.58 17.56 -45.07
CA ALA A 472 -0.11 17.37 -46.43
C ALA A 472 1.13 16.44 -46.53
N ASP A 473 1.84 16.23 -45.42
CA ASP A 473 3.03 15.36 -45.32
C ASP A 473 2.67 13.94 -44.84
N GLY A 474 1.38 13.64 -44.66
CA GLY A 474 0.89 12.33 -44.24
C GLY A 474 0.98 12.09 -42.71
N ARG A 475 1.22 13.13 -41.92
CA ARG A 475 1.29 13.04 -40.45
C ARG A 475 -0.05 13.35 -39.82
N ALA A 476 -0.41 12.60 -38.79
CA ALA A 476 -1.60 12.85 -38.00
C ALA A 476 -1.39 14.09 -37.11
N VAL A 477 -2.08 15.19 -37.42
CA VAL A 477 -2.10 16.42 -36.63
C VAL A 477 -3.46 16.52 -35.93
N SER A 478 -3.45 16.65 -34.62
CA SER A 478 -4.66 16.78 -33.82
C SER A 478 -5.03 18.25 -33.64
N ALA A 479 -6.23 18.65 -34.06
CA ALA A 479 -6.80 19.99 -33.84
C ALA A 479 -8.05 19.90 -32.95
N LEU A 480 -8.26 20.90 -32.09
CA LEU A 480 -9.46 20.96 -31.24
C LEU A 480 -10.70 21.18 -32.13
N ASN A 481 -11.67 20.26 -32.10
CA ASN A 481 -12.87 20.32 -32.95
C ASN A 481 -13.95 21.25 -32.37
N ALA A 482 -14.22 21.12 -31.07
CA ALA A 482 -15.16 21.97 -30.33
C ALA A 482 -14.75 22.07 -28.87
N GLU A 483 -14.93 23.26 -28.28
CA GLU A 483 -14.72 23.55 -26.87
C GLU A 483 -15.89 22.98 -26.03
N GLY A 484 -15.91 21.66 -25.89
CA GLY A 484 -16.89 20.93 -25.09
C GLY A 484 -17.98 20.20 -25.87
N TRP A 485 -18.80 19.47 -25.11
CA TRP A 485 -19.94 18.70 -25.61
C TRP A 485 -21.05 19.64 -26.11
N ALA A 486 -21.95 19.13 -26.95
CA ALA A 486 -23.14 19.88 -27.32
C ALA A 486 -23.89 20.38 -26.07
N ASN A 487 -24.45 21.59 -26.13
CA ASN A 487 -25.24 22.11 -25.02
C ASN A 487 -26.41 21.18 -24.71
N ILE A 488 -26.74 20.97 -23.43
CA ILE A 488 -27.78 20.01 -23.02
C ILE A 488 -29.14 20.24 -23.70
N VAL A 489 -29.47 21.49 -24.04
CA VAL A 489 -30.72 21.86 -24.72
C VAL A 489 -30.71 21.48 -26.20
N ASP A 490 -29.53 21.42 -26.80
CA ASP A 490 -29.33 21.10 -28.21
C ASP A 490 -29.03 19.61 -28.44
N ARG A 491 -28.79 18.86 -27.36
CA ARG A 491 -28.72 17.39 -27.41
C ARG A 491 -30.11 16.84 -27.73
N PRO A 492 -30.23 15.83 -28.59
CA PRO A 492 -31.52 15.25 -28.97
C PRO A 492 -32.14 14.48 -27.79
N GLY A 493 -32.65 15.18 -26.77
CA GLY A 493 -33.15 14.60 -25.52
C GLY A 493 -34.51 13.90 -25.61
N SER A 494 -35.01 13.57 -26.80
CA SER A 494 -36.37 13.04 -26.96
C SER A 494 -36.61 12.19 -28.21
N MET A 495 -35.66 12.10 -29.14
CA MET A 495 -35.85 11.30 -30.35
C MET A 495 -34.98 10.05 -30.21
N LEU A 496 -35.60 8.92 -29.83
CA LEU A 496 -35.00 7.58 -29.79
C LEU A 496 -34.03 7.43 -30.96
N THR A 497 -32.74 7.45 -30.68
CA THR A 497 -31.74 7.21 -31.73
C THR A 497 -31.83 5.73 -32.11
N LEU A 498 -32.40 5.46 -33.29
CA LEU A 498 -32.59 4.09 -33.75
C LEU A 498 -31.21 3.44 -33.92
N PHE A 499 -30.96 2.36 -33.19
CA PHE A 499 -29.73 1.54 -33.22
C PHE A 499 -28.47 2.12 -32.54
N VAL A 500 -28.55 3.29 -31.88
CA VAL A 500 -27.44 3.85 -31.11
C VAL A 500 -27.97 4.24 -29.72
N LYS A 501 -27.17 4.03 -28.66
CA LYS A 501 -27.51 4.48 -27.29
C LYS A 501 -26.63 5.69 -26.98
N THR A 502 -27.23 6.87 -26.90
CA THR A 502 -26.50 8.10 -26.55
C THR A 502 -26.17 8.16 -25.06
N TRP A 503 -25.21 9.03 -24.71
CA TRP A 503 -24.81 9.26 -23.32
C TRP A 503 -25.99 9.68 -22.41
N ASP A 504 -26.88 10.53 -22.92
CA ASP A 504 -28.04 11.02 -22.17
C ASP A 504 -29.17 9.99 -22.07
N GLU A 505 -29.27 9.06 -23.03
CA GLU A 505 -30.19 7.90 -22.98
C GLU A 505 -29.64 6.76 -22.11
N TRP A 506 -28.37 6.81 -21.70
CA TRP A 506 -27.77 5.79 -20.86
C TRP A 506 -28.21 5.92 -19.40
N ASP A 507 -28.71 4.81 -18.84
CA ASP A 507 -29.03 4.63 -17.43
C ASP A 507 -27.82 4.73 -16.48
N LYS A 508 -26.60 4.83 -17.03
CA LYS A 508 -25.32 5.00 -16.28
C LYS A 508 -25.07 3.92 -15.23
N GLN A 509 -25.84 2.84 -15.23
CA GLN A 509 -25.64 1.68 -14.39
C GLN A 509 -24.53 0.81 -14.97
N LEU A 510 -23.39 0.78 -14.27
CA LEU A 510 -22.26 -0.06 -14.61
C LEU A 510 -22.49 -1.52 -14.19
N LEU A 511 -21.71 -2.42 -14.79
CA LEU A 511 -21.63 -3.84 -14.41
C LEU A 511 -22.94 -4.65 -14.51
N ARG A 512 -23.97 -4.14 -15.21
CA ARG A 512 -25.28 -4.80 -15.36
C ARG A 512 -25.17 -6.26 -15.81
N ASN A 513 -24.41 -6.51 -16.87
CA ASN A 513 -24.18 -7.84 -17.44
C ASN A 513 -23.22 -8.67 -16.58
N SER A 514 -22.12 -8.06 -16.11
CA SER A 514 -21.12 -8.70 -15.26
C SER A 514 -21.75 -9.22 -13.98
N LYS A 515 -22.59 -8.43 -13.32
CA LYS A 515 -23.34 -8.81 -12.13
C LYS A 515 -24.28 -9.97 -12.38
N SER A 516 -25.08 -9.95 -13.45
CA SER A 516 -25.96 -11.06 -13.81
C SER A 516 -25.18 -12.36 -13.98
N ARG A 517 -24.02 -12.29 -14.66
CA ARG A 517 -23.11 -13.42 -14.85
C ARG A 517 -22.46 -13.88 -13.56
N ILE A 518 -22.00 -12.95 -12.70
CA ILE A 518 -21.45 -13.25 -11.37
C ILE A 518 -22.50 -13.98 -10.55
N LYS A 519 -23.73 -13.46 -10.44
CA LYS A 519 -24.83 -14.11 -9.73
C LYS A 519 -25.10 -15.51 -10.27
N LYS A 520 -25.15 -15.68 -11.60
CA LYS A 520 -25.39 -16.98 -12.23
C LYS A 520 -24.29 -18.00 -11.92
N ILE A 521 -23.02 -17.60 -12.07
CA ILE A 521 -21.86 -18.47 -11.81
C ILE A 521 -21.77 -18.80 -10.32
N PHE A 522 -21.90 -17.79 -9.47
CA PHE A 522 -21.88 -17.97 -8.02
C PHE A 522 -22.98 -18.91 -7.57
N LYS A 523 -24.23 -18.71 -8.02
CA LYS A 523 -25.35 -19.62 -7.69
C LYS A 523 -25.06 -21.05 -8.13
N ALA A 524 -24.53 -21.23 -9.34
CA ALA A 524 -24.14 -22.55 -9.81
C ALA A 524 -23.11 -23.18 -8.89
N TYR A 525 -22.01 -22.50 -8.51
CA TYR A 525 -20.99 -23.06 -7.62
C TYR A 525 -21.44 -23.22 -6.17
N TYR A 526 -22.19 -22.26 -5.66
CA TYR A 526 -22.72 -22.27 -4.29
C TYR A 526 -23.70 -23.43 -4.10
N ASN A 527 -24.53 -23.71 -5.12
CA ASN A 527 -25.49 -24.82 -5.11
C ASN A 527 -24.89 -26.16 -5.61
N PHE A 528 -23.86 -26.14 -6.46
CA PHE A 528 -23.13 -27.32 -6.94
C PHE A 528 -22.14 -27.87 -5.91
N ARG A 529 -21.88 -27.14 -4.83
CA ARG A 529 -21.32 -27.75 -3.61
C ARG A 529 -22.31 -28.80 -3.13
N ASP A 530 -22.20 -30.00 -3.68
CA ASP A 530 -23.04 -31.16 -3.39
C ASP A 530 -22.86 -31.50 -1.91
N PHE A 531 -23.91 -31.32 -1.13
CA PHE A 531 -23.99 -31.71 0.27
C PHE A 531 -24.60 -33.13 0.35
N THR A 532 -24.00 -34.10 -0.33
CA THR A 532 -24.41 -35.51 -0.20
C THR A 532 -23.88 -36.08 1.12
N ALA A 533 -24.77 -36.18 2.10
CA ALA A 533 -24.59 -37.07 3.25
C ALA A 533 -25.13 -38.46 2.86
N ASP A 534 -24.25 -39.23 2.23
CA ASP A 534 -24.30 -40.66 1.89
C ASP A 534 -25.36 -41.18 0.91
N GLY A 535 -24.86 -41.92 -0.08
CA GLY A 535 -25.64 -42.54 -1.13
C GLY A 535 -26.66 -43.55 -0.60
N LYS A 536 -27.94 -43.20 -0.69
CA LYS A 536 -29.00 -43.93 -1.41
C LYS A 536 -30.32 -43.17 -1.23
N GLY A 537 -31.05 -43.03 -2.32
CA GLY A 537 -32.27 -42.21 -2.42
C GLY A 537 -33.37 -42.59 -1.44
N ASP A 538 -34.16 -41.60 -1.03
CA ASP A 538 -35.46 -41.32 -1.65
C ASP A 538 -35.95 -39.93 -1.20
N GLU A 539 -36.94 -39.43 -1.93
CA GLU A 539 -37.52 -38.09 -1.90
C GLU A 539 -38.04 -37.66 -0.50
N ASP A 540 -38.05 -36.34 -0.28
CA ASP A 540 -38.72 -35.60 0.81
C ASP A 540 -38.09 -35.54 2.23
N ASP A 541 -36.92 -34.88 2.41
CA ASP A 541 -36.70 -34.05 3.63
C ASP A 541 -35.51 -33.04 3.51
N MET A 542 -35.55 -32.12 2.55
CA MET A 542 -34.51 -31.09 2.32
C MET A 542 -34.38 -30.01 3.43
N GLY A 543 -35.27 -30.00 4.42
CA GLY A 543 -35.30 -28.95 5.47
C GLY A 543 -34.65 -29.34 6.80
N LYS A 544 -34.50 -30.65 7.08
CA LYS A 544 -33.87 -31.15 8.31
C LYS A 544 -32.36 -31.37 8.18
N LEU A 545 -31.88 -31.61 6.96
CA LEU A 545 -30.46 -31.83 6.64
C LEU A 545 -29.61 -30.56 6.73
N PHE A 546 -30.17 -29.39 6.35
CA PHE A 546 -29.46 -28.12 6.37
C PHE A 546 -28.92 -27.76 7.77
N THR A 547 -29.54 -28.28 8.83
CA THR A 547 -29.36 -27.76 10.18
C THR A 547 -28.82 -28.78 11.17
N SER A 548 -28.89 -30.06 10.81
CA SER A 548 -27.95 -31.07 11.34
C SER A 548 -26.55 -30.92 10.72
N LEU A 549 -26.43 -30.52 9.45
CA LEU A 549 -25.14 -30.30 8.79
C LEU A 549 -24.42 -29.03 9.26
N LEU A 550 -25.14 -27.95 9.57
CA LEU A 550 -24.56 -26.78 10.26
C LEU A 550 -23.95 -27.24 11.60
N ARG A 551 -24.72 -27.98 12.41
CA ARG A 551 -24.33 -28.46 13.75
C ARG A 551 -23.18 -29.48 13.76
N GLU A 552 -23.02 -30.28 12.70
CA GLU A 552 -21.91 -31.23 12.57
C GLU A 552 -20.65 -30.65 11.94
N ARG A 553 -20.73 -29.62 11.09
CA ARG A 553 -19.57 -28.88 10.57
C ARG A 553 -18.99 -27.85 11.56
N PHE A 554 -19.72 -27.50 12.62
CA PHE A 554 -19.21 -26.74 13.77
C PHE A 554 -18.43 -27.58 14.79
N LYS A 555 -18.24 -28.89 14.55
CA LYS A 555 -17.29 -29.70 15.34
C LYS A 555 -15.99 -29.82 14.54
N PRO A 556 -14.87 -29.21 14.97
CA PRO A 556 -13.57 -29.50 14.35
C PRO A 556 -13.26 -31.00 14.47
N ALA A 557 -12.57 -31.54 13.46
CA ALA A 557 -12.30 -32.96 13.30
C ALA A 557 -11.78 -33.61 14.60
N ALA A 558 -12.29 -34.80 14.92
CA ALA A 558 -11.98 -35.52 16.14
C ALA A 558 -10.47 -35.86 16.21
N GLY A 559 -9.72 -35.05 16.95
CA GLY A 559 -8.27 -35.24 17.18
C GLY A 559 -7.57 -33.99 17.74
N GLN A 560 -8.02 -32.78 17.41
CA GLN A 560 -7.46 -31.51 17.93
C GLN A 560 -8.17 -30.98 19.19
N ARG A 561 -9.11 -31.77 19.74
CA ARG A 561 -10.16 -31.32 20.67
C ARG A 561 -9.75 -31.07 22.12
N LEU A 562 -8.47 -31.14 22.46
CA LEU A 562 -8.03 -31.06 23.85
C LEU A 562 -7.23 -29.81 24.21
N LEU A 563 -6.89 -28.93 23.24
CA LEU A 563 -6.08 -27.75 23.52
C LEU A 563 -6.58 -26.49 22.80
N PRO A 564 -6.68 -25.34 23.50
CA PRO A 564 -6.86 -24.03 22.87
C PRO A 564 -5.75 -23.71 21.87
N TRP A 565 -6.04 -22.96 20.81
CA TRP A 565 -5.13 -22.71 19.67
C TRP A 565 -3.78 -22.09 20.08
N TRP A 566 -3.72 -21.27 21.13
CA TRP A 566 -2.47 -20.74 21.69
C TRP A 566 -1.58 -21.78 22.37
N LYS A 567 -2.11 -22.96 22.72
CA LYS A 567 -1.34 -24.14 23.20
C LYS A 567 -0.99 -25.12 22.08
N SER A 568 -1.57 -24.97 20.88
CA SER A 568 -1.25 -25.82 19.72
C SER A 568 0.17 -25.61 19.20
N ARG A 569 0.76 -24.41 19.39
CA ARG A 569 2.16 -24.10 19.08
C ARG A 569 3.20 -24.90 19.90
N MET A 570 2.79 -25.54 21.00
CA MET A 570 3.67 -26.38 21.83
C MET A 570 3.68 -27.85 21.43
N LEU A 571 2.79 -28.27 20.52
CA LEU A 571 2.84 -29.60 19.94
C LEU A 571 3.85 -29.59 18.78
N ARG A 572 4.98 -30.28 18.97
CA ARG A 572 5.92 -30.54 17.88
C ARG A 572 5.17 -31.21 16.73
N THR A 573 5.17 -30.57 15.58
CA THR A 573 4.66 -31.16 14.34
C THR A 573 5.42 -32.45 14.04
N SER A 574 4.73 -33.37 13.36
CA SER A 574 5.31 -34.62 12.86
C SER A 574 6.70 -34.34 12.27
N PRO A 575 7.74 -35.11 12.63
CA PRO A 575 9.08 -34.90 12.09
C PRO A 575 9.16 -35.22 10.59
N PHE A 576 8.05 -35.55 9.94
CA PHE A 576 7.97 -35.95 8.55
C PHE A 576 7.22 -34.91 7.69
N ASN A 577 7.77 -34.58 6.52
CA ASN A 577 7.14 -33.73 5.51
C ASN A 577 5.93 -34.43 4.84
N SER A 578 5.23 -33.73 3.94
CA SER A 578 4.06 -34.27 3.22
C SER A 578 4.34 -35.47 2.30
N LYS A 579 5.62 -35.85 2.15
CA LYS A 579 6.10 -37.03 1.43
C LYS A 579 6.57 -38.17 2.35
N GLY A 580 6.56 -37.97 3.67
CA GLY A 580 6.96 -38.96 4.67
C GLY A 580 8.45 -38.98 5.01
N GLU A 581 9.22 -37.95 4.64
CA GLU A 581 10.67 -37.86 4.90
C GLU A 581 10.96 -37.01 6.13
N LEU A 582 11.98 -37.38 6.91
CA LEU A 582 12.34 -36.70 8.15
C LEU A 582 12.90 -35.30 7.84
N CYS A 583 12.35 -34.23 8.42
CA CYS A 583 12.88 -32.88 8.24
C CYS A 583 14.27 -32.78 8.87
N GLU A 584 15.32 -32.73 8.05
CA GLU A 584 16.65 -32.35 8.49
C GLU A 584 16.62 -30.84 8.81
N LYS A 585 16.92 -30.48 10.06
CA LYS A 585 17.10 -29.08 10.45
C LYS A 585 18.51 -28.67 10.04
N GLU A 586 18.63 -27.61 9.26
CA GLU A 586 19.76 -26.69 9.42
C GLU A 586 19.38 -25.69 10.53
N ASP A 587 20.31 -25.46 11.45
CA ASP A 587 20.15 -24.64 12.66
C ASP A 587 19.96 -23.15 12.37
#